data_AF-A0A1H2YIE4-F1
#
_entry.id   AF-A0A1H2YIE4-F1
#
_cell.length_a   1.000
_cell.length_b   1.000
_cell.length_c   1.000
_cell.angle_alpha   90.00
_cell.angle_beta   90.00
_cell.angle_gamma   90.00
#
_symmetry.space_group_name_H-M   'P 1'
#
loop_
_entity.id
_entity.type
_entity.pdbx_description
1 polymer ?
#
loop_
_entity_poly.entity_id
_entity_poly.type
_entity_poly.pdbx_seq_one_letter_code
_entity_poly.pdbx_strand_id
1 'polypeptide(L)'
;MAARKWSDEELESLKQMFINGVPDEDIAKKLNRTKDAVKVKRVRAGITGDHNNRRWSEKSLKSISEARKRIPREKHPSWKGGRRITSNGYIEIRMPEHHRARGNGYVFEHIIVAEKILGRKLAPWENVHHKDRNKENNHPDNLEVLSASEHTKKHSADKPKTGSYLNCVVCGSTFYRKKSHVQKAKCCSVKCVGKYTNMKRKGEFKIAE
;
A
#
# COMPACT_ATOMS: atom_id res chain seq x y z
N MET A 1 -47.85 -25.76 27.51
CA MET A 1 -47.98 -26.30 26.14
C MET A 1 -46.60 -26.61 25.60
N ALA A 2 -46.35 -27.79 25.05
CA ALA A 2 -45.05 -28.15 24.48
C ALA A 2 -44.75 -27.31 23.23
N ALA A 3 -43.55 -26.75 23.13
CA ALA A 3 -43.14 -26.02 21.94
C ALA A 3 -43.06 -26.98 20.73
N ARG A 4 -43.80 -26.68 19.65
CA ARG A 4 -43.79 -27.45 18.41
C ARG A 4 -42.36 -27.52 17.85
N LYS A 5 -41.77 -28.71 17.82
CA LYS A 5 -40.42 -28.95 17.26
C LYS A 5 -40.42 -28.68 15.74
N TRP A 6 -39.25 -28.39 15.19
CA TRP A 6 -39.07 -28.25 13.73
C TRP A 6 -38.85 -29.63 13.13
N SER A 7 -39.59 -29.97 12.07
CA SER A 7 -39.30 -31.17 11.28
C SER A 7 -38.21 -30.89 10.23
N ASP A 8 -37.58 -31.94 9.72
CA ASP A 8 -36.59 -31.82 8.65
C ASP A 8 -37.22 -31.31 7.33
N GLU A 9 -38.48 -31.68 7.07
CA GLU A 9 -39.29 -31.20 5.94
C GLU A 9 -39.57 -29.68 6.04
N GLU A 10 -39.88 -29.18 7.25
CA GLU A 10 -40.06 -27.74 7.49
C GLU A 10 -38.74 -26.98 7.26
N LEU A 11 -37.60 -27.58 7.58
CA LEU A 11 -36.28 -26.97 7.38
C LEU A 11 -35.88 -26.92 5.91
N GLU A 12 -36.17 -27.98 5.16
CA GLU A 12 -35.91 -28.00 3.72
C GLU A 12 -36.83 -27.01 3.00
N SER A 13 -38.11 -26.96 3.38
CA SER A 13 -39.06 -25.97 2.86
C SER A 13 -38.61 -24.53 3.13
N LEU A 14 -38.11 -24.24 4.33
CA LEU A 14 -37.56 -22.93 4.69
C LEU A 14 -36.35 -22.57 3.82
N LYS A 15 -35.41 -23.51 3.63
CA LYS A 15 -34.22 -23.31 2.78
C LYS A 15 -34.61 -22.98 1.34
N GLN A 16 -35.46 -23.81 0.74
CA GLN A 16 -35.88 -23.65 -0.65
C GLN A 16 -36.64 -22.34 -0.86
N MET A 17 -37.58 -21.97 0.03
CA MET A 17 -38.31 -20.71 -0.09
C MET A 17 -37.40 -19.49 0.03
N PHE A 18 -36.42 -19.51 0.93
CA PHE A 18 -35.48 -18.39 1.08
C PHE A 18 -34.52 -18.29 -0.12
N ILE A 19 -34.01 -19.41 -0.65
CA ILE A 19 -33.19 -19.41 -1.87
C ILE A 19 -33.99 -18.86 -3.07
N ASN A 20 -35.30 -19.16 -3.12
CA ASN A 20 -36.21 -18.70 -4.17
C ASN A 20 -36.66 -17.24 -4.02
N GLY A 21 -36.10 -16.46 -3.10
CA GLY A 21 -36.40 -15.03 -3.02
C GLY A 21 -37.58 -14.67 -2.11
N VAL A 22 -38.15 -15.62 -1.36
CA VAL A 22 -39.30 -15.36 -0.47
C VAL A 22 -38.81 -14.70 0.83
N PRO A 23 -39.42 -13.59 1.29
CA PRO A 23 -39.12 -12.98 2.59
C PRO A 23 -39.46 -13.87 3.78
N ASP A 24 -38.76 -13.69 4.90
CA ASP A 24 -38.99 -14.44 6.14
C ASP A 24 -40.43 -14.31 6.65
N GLU A 25 -41.10 -13.18 6.35
CA GLU A 25 -42.48 -12.94 6.75
C GLU A 25 -43.48 -13.86 6.02
N ASP A 26 -43.29 -14.06 4.72
CA ASP A 26 -44.17 -14.92 3.92
C ASP A 26 -43.88 -16.40 4.16
N ILE A 27 -42.61 -16.74 4.44
CA ILE A 27 -42.22 -18.07 4.91
C ILE A 27 -42.90 -18.38 6.25
N ALA A 28 -42.94 -17.40 7.16
CA ALA A 28 -43.61 -17.56 8.46
C ALA A 28 -45.11 -17.84 8.32
N LYS A 29 -45.81 -17.10 7.45
CA LYS A 29 -47.23 -17.34 7.14
C LYS A 29 -47.44 -18.75 6.56
N LYS A 30 -46.61 -19.18 5.61
CA LYS A 30 -46.71 -20.51 4.96
C LYS A 30 -46.45 -21.68 5.90
N LEU A 31 -45.47 -21.55 6.79
CA LEU A 31 -45.13 -22.59 7.77
C LEU A 31 -46.00 -22.52 9.04
N ASN A 32 -46.92 -21.55 9.11
CA ASN A 32 -47.72 -21.24 10.29
C ASN A 32 -46.85 -21.08 11.56
N ARG A 33 -45.78 -20.29 11.43
CA ARG A 33 -44.82 -19.95 12.49
C ARG A 33 -44.73 -18.44 12.65
N THR A 34 -44.12 -17.99 13.73
CA THR A 34 -43.79 -16.56 13.88
C THR A 34 -42.58 -16.18 13.03
N LYS A 35 -42.53 -14.91 12.59
CA LYS A 35 -41.39 -14.34 11.84
C LYS A 35 -40.07 -14.54 12.58
N ASP A 36 -40.08 -14.34 13.90
CA ASP A 36 -38.89 -14.54 14.73
C ASP A 36 -38.46 -16.01 14.82
N ALA A 37 -39.40 -16.95 14.87
CA ALA A 37 -39.07 -18.38 14.85
C ALA A 37 -38.40 -18.78 13.54
N VAL A 38 -38.90 -18.28 12.40
CA VAL A 38 -38.28 -18.50 11.07
C VAL A 38 -36.90 -17.87 11.01
N LYS A 39 -36.75 -16.60 11.41
CA LYS A 39 -35.46 -15.88 11.42
C LYS A 39 -34.42 -16.62 12.27
N VAL A 40 -34.77 -16.97 13.50
CA VAL A 40 -33.85 -17.66 14.43
C VAL A 40 -33.46 -19.02 13.87
N LYS A 41 -34.42 -19.78 13.32
CA LYS A 41 -34.14 -21.10 12.77
C LYS A 41 -33.30 -21.02 11.49
N ARG A 42 -33.61 -20.08 10.60
CA ARG A 42 -32.85 -19.79 9.38
C ARG A 42 -31.39 -19.47 9.67
N VAL A 43 -31.13 -18.56 10.61
CA VAL A 43 -29.77 -18.19 11.04
C VAL A 43 -29.05 -19.37 11.69
N ARG A 44 -29.72 -20.13 12.58
CA ARG A 44 -29.13 -21.34 13.20
C ARG A 44 -28.85 -22.47 12.21
N ALA A 45 -29.58 -22.52 11.09
CA ALA A 45 -29.35 -23.45 9.98
C ALA A 45 -28.30 -22.95 8.97
N GLY A 46 -27.64 -21.81 9.24
CA GLY A 46 -26.57 -21.26 8.39
C GLY A 46 -27.04 -20.50 7.15
N ILE A 47 -28.35 -20.25 7.01
CA ILE A 47 -28.92 -19.56 5.85
C ILE A 47 -28.85 -18.05 6.13
N THR A 48 -27.76 -17.40 5.74
CA THR A 48 -27.53 -15.97 6.00
C THR A 48 -27.95 -15.11 4.80
N GLY A 49 -28.42 -13.88 5.04
CA GLY A 49 -28.95 -12.99 4.00
C GLY A 49 -29.95 -11.96 4.53
N ASP A 50 -30.42 -11.05 3.67
CA ASP A 50 -31.49 -10.10 4.01
C ASP A 50 -32.78 -10.87 4.31
N HIS A 51 -33.38 -10.65 5.48
CA HIS A 51 -34.63 -11.28 5.91
C HIS A 51 -35.84 -10.83 5.07
N ASN A 52 -35.74 -9.68 4.41
CA ASN A 52 -36.71 -9.23 3.41
C ASN A 52 -36.42 -9.76 2.02
N ASN A 53 -35.31 -10.50 1.87
CA ASN A 53 -34.84 -11.08 0.63
C ASN A 53 -34.89 -10.07 -0.54
N ARG A 54 -34.49 -8.81 -0.27
CA ARG A 54 -34.50 -7.75 -1.29
C ARG A 54 -33.46 -8.04 -2.34
N ARG A 55 -33.87 -8.81 -3.34
CA ARG A 55 -33.13 -8.95 -4.58
C ARG A 55 -33.31 -7.66 -5.36
N TRP A 56 -32.20 -7.14 -5.88
CA TRP A 56 -32.27 -6.00 -6.79
C TRP A 56 -33.18 -6.37 -7.98
N SER A 57 -34.23 -5.58 -8.19
CA SER A 57 -35.09 -5.77 -9.37
C SER A 57 -34.28 -5.51 -10.63
N GLU A 58 -34.67 -6.12 -11.75
CA GLU A 58 -34.04 -5.82 -13.05
C GLU A 58 -34.08 -4.31 -13.36
N LYS A 59 -35.18 -3.64 -13.01
CA LYS A 59 -35.34 -2.19 -13.15
C LYS A 59 -34.32 -1.42 -12.30
N SER A 60 -34.08 -1.84 -11.07
CA SER A 60 -33.09 -1.25 -10.17
C SER A 60 -31.66 -1.50 -10.68
N LEU A 61 -31.35 -2.70 -11.16
CA LEU A 61 -30.03 -3.01 -11.75
C LEU A 61 -29.77 -2.18 -13.02
N LYS A 62 -30.78 -2.05 -13.89
CA LYS A 62 -30.71 -1.19 -15.07
C LYS A 62 -30.52 0.28 -14.69
N SER A 63 -31.29 0.80 -13.73
CA SER A 63 -31.14 2.16 -13.22
C SER A 63 -29.76 2.43 -12.61
N ILE A 64 -29.22 1.50 -11.82
CA ILE A 64 -27.86 1.61 -11.26
C ILE A 64 -26.81 1.59 -12.37
N SER A 65 -26.97 0.71 -13.36
CA SER A 65 -26.08 0.63 -14.52
C SER A 65 -26.09 1.93 -15.35
N GLU A 66 -27.28 2.49 -15.57
CA GLU A 66 -27.47 3.75 -16.29
C GLU A 66 -26.93 4.95 -15.51
N ALA A 67 -27.16 5.01 -14.20
CA ALA A 67 -26.58 6.04 -13.33
C ALA A 67 -25.05 5.91 -13.23
N ARG A 68 -24.50 4.70 -13.40
CA ARG A 68 -23.06 4.43 -13.47
C ARG A 68 -22.45 4.71 -14.84
N LYS A 69 -23.19 5.23 -15.82
CA LYS A 69 -22.59 5.74 -17.06
C LYS A 69 -21.52 6.75 -16.67
N ARG A 70 -20.26 6.38 -16.92
CA ARG A 70 -19.09 7.14 -16.49
C ARG A 70 -19.18 8.53 -17.09
N ILE A 71 -19.42 9.53 -16.24
CA ILE A 71 -19.28 10.93 -16.63
C ILE A 71 -17.85 11.10 -17.18
N PRO A 72 -17.67 11.73 -18.35
CA PRO A 72 -16.33 12.06 -18.86
C PRO A 72 -15.51 12.71 -17.75
N ARG A 73 -14.24 12.31 -17.60
CA ARG A 73 -13.41 12.70 -16.46
C ARG A 73 -13.31 14.21 -16.33
N GLU A 74 -13.31 14.90 -17.46
CA GLU A 74 -13.23 16.36 -17.59
C GLU A 74 -14.46 17.08 -17.01
N LYS A 75 -15.60 16.39 -16.95
CA LYS A 75 -16.85 16.90 -16.38
C LYS A 75 -17.01 16.54 -14.89
N HIS A 76 -16.08 15.78 -14.31
CA HIS A 76 -16.13 15.43 -12.90
C HIS A 76 -15.78 16.66 -12.03
N PRO A 77 -16.53 17.01 -10.98
CA PRO A 77 -16.28 18.23 -10.19
C PRO A 77 -14.87 18.33 -9.56
N SER A 78 -14.24 17.19 -9.27
CA SER A 78 -12.86 17.15 -8.75
C SER A 78 -11.79 17.24 -9.84
N TRP A 79 -12.17 17.37 -11.11
CA TRP A 79 -11.25 17.51 -12.23
C TRP A 79 -10.59 18.89 -12.23
N LYS A 80 -9.28 18.92 -11.99
CA LYS A 80 -8.47 20.15 -11.98
C LYS A 80 -7.58 20.25 -13.22
N GLY A 81 -8.17 20.08 -14.40
CA GLY A 81 -7.45 20.16 -15.67
C GLY A 81 -6.37 19.10 -15.87
N GLY A 82 -6.39 18.01 -15.09
CA GLY A 82 -5.40 16.93 -15.19
C GLY A 82 -4.08 17.19 -14.50
N ARG A 83 -3.97 18.25 -13.69
CA ARG A 83 -2.85 18.47 -12.77
C ARG A 83 -3.24 18.03 -11.35
N ARG A 84 -2.39 17.26 -10.68
CA ARG A 84 -2.63 16.82 -9.29
C ARG A 84 -1.33 16.64 -8.51
N ILE A 85 -1.43 16.72 -7.19
CA ILE A 85 -0.34 16.39 -6.26
C ILE A 85 -0.56 14.97 -5.74
N THR A 86 0.47 14.15 -5.80
CA THR A 86 0.47 12.79 -5.26
C THR A 86 0.62 12.80 -3.74
N SER A 87 0.24 11.70 -3.08
CA SER A 87 0.48 11.53 -1.63
C SER A 87 1.95 11.66 -1.23
N ASN A 88 2.87 11.44 -2.18
CA ASN A 88 4.31 11.52 -1.97
C ASN A 88 4.89 12.93 -2.22
N GLY A 89 4.05 13.92 -2.54
CA GLY A 89 4.41 15.32 -2.75
C GLY A 89 4.84 15.68 -4.18
N TYR A 90 4.78 14.74 -5.14
CA TYR A 90 5.09 15.06 -6.55
C TYR A 90 3.87 15.59 -7.29
N ILE A 91 4.10 16.54 -8.18
CA ILE A 91 3.08 17.02 -9.13
C ILE A 91 3.06 16.09 -10.36
N GLU A 92 1.87 15.65 -10.74
CA GLU A 92 1.59 14.88 -11.95
C GLU A 92 0.70 15.70 -12.90
N ILE A 93 0.97 15.60 -14.20
CA ILE A 93 0.18 16.18 -15.28
C ILE A 93 -0.33 15.03 -16.17
N ARG A 94 -1.59 15.11 -16.57
CA ARG A 94 -2.19 14.19 -17.53
C ARG A 94 -1.62 14.43 -18.93
N MET A 95 -0.83 13.49 -19.41
CA MET A 95 -0.30 13.44 -20.78
C MET A 95 -0.29 11.97 -21.24
N PRO A 96 -1.42 11.42 -21.73
CA PRO A 96 -1.56 9.99 -22.02
C PRO A 96 -0.56 9.46 -23.05
N GLU A 97 -0.24 10.28 -24.05
CA GLU A 97 0.66 9.95 -25.16
C GLU A 97 2.16 10.08 -24.79
N HIS A 98 2.47 10.56 -23.59
CA HIS A 98 3.86 10.75 -23.19
C HIS A 98 4.53 9.39 -22.93
N HIS A 99 5.76 9.21 -23.40
CA HIS A 99 6.48 7.92 -23.28
C HIS A 99 6.69 7.47 -21.82
N ARG A 100 6.76 8.42 -20.88
CA ARG A 100 6.80 8.18 -19.42
C ARG A 100 5.42 8.18 -18.74
N ALA A 101 4.33 8.19 -19.49
CA ALA A 101 2.99 8.16 -18.91
C ALA A 101 2.75 6.80 -18.25
N ARG A 102 2.17 6.84 -17.04
CA ARG A 102 1.71 5.64 -16.35
C ARG A 102 0.43 5.14 -17.02
N GLY A 103 -0.03 3.92 -16.68
CA GLY A 103 -1.27 3.35 -17.25
C GLY A 103 -2.56 4.16 -17.03
N ASN A 104 -2.53 5.18 -16.16
CA ASN A 104 -3.63 6.15 -15.98
C ASN A 104 -3.47 7.42 -16.84
N GLY A 105 -2.43 7.51 -17.67
CA GLY A 105 -2.09 8.62 -18.56
C GLY A 105 -1.50 9.84 -17.87
N TYR A 106 -0.86 9.69 -16.70
CA TYR A 106 -0.18 10.78 -15.98
C TYR A 106 1.34 10.61 -16.02
N VAL A 107 2.03 11.75 -16.04
CA VAL A 107 3.50 11.88 -16.00
C VAL A 107 3.86 12.85 -14.88
N PHE A 108 5.02 12.67 -14.25
CA PHE A 108 5.51 13.65 -13.28
C PHE A 108 5.96 14.96 -13.97
N GLU A 109 5.57 16.10 -13.41
CA GLU A 109 5.86 17.44 -13.96
C GLU A 109 7.37 17.68 -14.07
N HIS A 110 8.16 17.27 -13.07
CA HIS A 110 9.63 17.39 -13.12
C HIS A 110 10.28 16.63 -14.29
N ILE A 111 9.70 15.52 -14.75
CA ILE A 111 10.19 14.77 -15.92
C ILE A 111 9.98 15.61 -17.17
N ILE A 112 8.78 16.18 -17.32
CA ILE A 112 8.42 17.01 -18.47
C ILE A 112 9.32 18.24 -18.54
N VAL A 113 9.53 18.91 -17.40
CA VAL A 113 10.42 20.08 -17.31
C VAL A 113 11.86 19.70 -17.64
N ALA A 114 12.38 18.60 -17.08
CA ALA A 114 13.74 18.14 -17.35
C ALA A 114 13.96 17.77 -18.82
N GLU A 115 13.01 17.08 -19.47
CA GLU A 115 13.09 16.76 -20.91
C GLU A 115 13.07 18.01 -21.79
N LYS A 116 12.25 19.01 -21.42
CA LYS A 116 12.18 20.29 -22.12
C LYS A 116 13.51 21.04 -22.05
N ILE A 117 14.18 21.03 -20.90
CA ILE A 117 15.49 21.68 -20.71
C ILE A 117 16.58 20.95 -21.50
N LEU A 118 16.57 19.61 -21.48
CA LEU A 118 17.57 18.79 -22.19
C LEU A 118 17.37 18.81 -23.71
N GLY A 119 16.19 19.17 -24.21
CA GLY A 119 15.85 19.09 -25.63
C GLY A 119 15.76 17.65 -26.15
N ARG A 120 15.74 16.65 -25.26
CA ARG A 120 15.61 15.22 -25.60
C ARG A 120 14.81 14.48 -24.54
N LYS A 121 14.33 13.29 -24.90
CA LYS A 121 13.71 12.36 -23.94
C LYS A 121 14.74 11.87 -22.92
N LEU A 122 14.30 11.68 -21.67
CA LEU A 122 15.10 11.07 -20.62
C LEU A 122 15.20 9.55 -20.87
N ALA A 123 16.42 9.03 -20.82
CA ALA A 123 16.68 7.60 -20.91
C ALA A 123 16.13 6.85 -19.69
N PRO A 124 15.64 5.60 -19.82
CA PRO A 124 14.94 4.88 -18.75
C PRO A 124 15.66 4.81 -17.39
N TRP A 125 17.00 4.88 -17.37
CA TRP A 125 17.84 4.85 -16.18
C TRP A 125 18.21 6.23 -15.60
N GLU A 126 17.82 7.32 -16.28
CA GLU A 126 17.97 8.70 -15.80
C GLU A 126 16.83 9.07 -14.84
N ASN A 127 17.19 9.74 -13.75
CA ASN A 127 16.30 10.21 -12.71
C ASN A 127 16.46 11.72 -12.54
N VAL A 128 15.35 12.42 -12.30
CA VAL A 128 15.37 13.85 -11.98
C VAL A 128 15.42 14.01 -10.48
N HIS A 129 16.36 14.83 -10.01
CA HIS A 129 16.61 15.17 -8.63
C HIS A 129 16.21 16.62 -8.36
N HIS A 130 15.50 16.84 -7.24
CA HIS A 130 15.20 18.18 -6.72
C HIS A 130 16.31 18.62 -5.76
N LYS A 131 17.05 19.67 -6.12
CA LYS A 131 18.20 20.17 -5.33
C LYS A 131 17.78 20.69 -3.95
N ASP A 132 16.64 21.38 -3.88
CA ASP A 132 16.07 21.91 -2.63
C ASP A 132 15.26 20.88 -1.82
N ARG A 133 15.12 19.65 -2.32
CA ARG A 133 14.29 18.56 -1.76
C ARG A 133 12.78 18.87 -1.70
N ASN A 134 12.33 19.98 -2.25
CA ASN A 134 10.93 20.31 -2.41
C ASN A 134 10.42 19.75 -3.75
N LYS A 135 9.68 18.65 -3.69
CA LYS A 135 9.13 17.93 -4.85
C LYS A 135 8.09 18.74 -5.65
N GLU A 136 7.59 19.82 -5.07
CA GLU A 136 6.66 20.74 -5.73
C GLU A 136 7.39 21.86 -6.48
N ASN A 137 8.66 22.13 -6.16
CA ASN A 137 9.48 23.12 -6.86
C ASN A 137 10.09 22.53 -8.13
N ASN A 138 9.34 22.60 -9.23
CA ASN A 138 9.79 22.12 -10.55
C ASN A 138 10.46 23.21 -11.39
N HIS A 139 11.03 24.25 -10.77
CA HIS A 139 11.80 25.26 -11.50
C HIS A 139 13.01 24.60 -12.19
N PRO A 140 13.32 24.92 -13.46
CA PRO A 140 14.45 24.35 -14.20
C PRO A 140 15.76 24.30 -13.41
N ASP A 141 16.11 25.40 -12.75
CA ASP A 141 17.37 25.50 -11.99
C ASP A 141 17.40 24.61 -10.73
N ASN A 142 16.23 24.21 -10.22
CA ASN A 142 16.11 23.31 -9.08
C ASN A 142 16.19 21.82 -9.46
N LEU A 143 16.12 21.51 -10.75
CA LEU A 143 16.14 20.14 -11.24
C LEU A 143 17.54 19.77 -11.73
N GLU A 144 17.90 18.51 -11.53
CA GLU A 144 19.15 17.93 -12.02
C GLU A 144 18.90 16.51 -12.49
N VAL A 145 19.44 16.14 -13.65
CA VAL A 145 19.29 14.79 -14.19
C VAL A 145 20.52 13.97 -13.83
N LEU A 146 20.30 12.84 -13.18
CA LEU A 146 21.34 11.97 -12.65
C LEU A 146 21.11 10.52 -13.09
N SER A 147 22.18 9.73 -13.15
CA SER A 147 22.01 8.28 -13.20
C SER A 147 21.36 7.76 -11.90
N ALA A 148 20.73 6.59 -11.97
CA ALA A 148 20.19 5.94 -10.77
C ALA A 148 21.23 5.78 -9.63
N SER A 149 22.49 5.54 -10.00
CA SER A 149 23.59 5.39 -9.04
C SER A 149 23.94 6.70 -8.34
N GLU A 150 24.02 7.81 -9.09
CA GLU A 150 24.34 9.13 -8.55
C GLU A 150 23.19 9.68 -7.72
N HIS A 151 21.95 9.50 -8.17
CA HIS A 151 20.76 9.87 -7.41
C HIS A 151 20.74 9.18 -6.04
N THR A 152 21.04 7.87 -6.00
CA THR A 152 21.12 7.10 -4.76
C THR A 152 22.26 7.59 -3.85
N LYS A 153 23.42 7.94 -4.43
CA LYS A 153 24.56 8.49 -3.69
C LYS A 153 24.21 9.84 -3.05
N LYS A 154 23.55 10.75 -3.77
CA LYS A 154 23.12 12.05 -3.22
C LYS A 154 22.18 11.88 -2.03
N HIS A 155 21.13 11.07 -2.18
CA HIS A 155 20.22 10.76 -1.06
C HIS A 155 20.90 10.06 0.11
N SER A 156 21.97 9.30 -0.13
CA SER A 156 22.71 8.62 0.94
C SER A 156 23.66 9.56 1.68
N ALA A 157 24.26 10.53 0.97
CA ALA A 157 25.12 11.56 1.55
C ALA A 157 24.32 12.54 2.43
N ASP A 158 23.09 12.82 2.03
CA ASP A 158 22.17 13.73 2.72
C ASP A 158 21.62 13.17 4.04
N LYS A 159 21.63 11.84 4.20
CA LYS A 159 21.12 11.20 5.41
C LYS A 159 22.09 11.42 6.59
N PRO A 160 21.59 11.82 7.77
CA PRO A 160 22.44 11.95 8.93
C PRO A 160 23.07 10.59 9.29
N LYS A 161 24.34 10.62 9.72
CA LYS A 161 25.02 9.43 10.23
C LYS A 161 24.34 8.98 11.53
N THR A 162 23.61 7.87 11.49
CA THR A 162 22.89 7.32 12.66
C THR A 162 23.74 6.39 13.53
N GLY A 163 25.00 6.19 13.14
CA GLY A 163 25.93 5.31 13.83
C GLY A 163 26.71 5.97 14.97
N SER A 164 27.69 5.25 15.48
CA SER A 164 28.56 5.72 16.57
C SER A 164 30.02 5.44 16.24
N TYR A 165 30.89 6.24 16.84
CA TYR A 165 32.33 5.99 16.84
C TYR A 165 32.65 5.03 18.00
N LEU A 166 33.44 4.01 17.69
CA LEU A 166 33.86 2.96 18.62
C LEU A 166 35.38 2.93 18.69
N ASN A 167 35.93 2.49 19.82
CA ASN A 167 37.36 2.28 19.96
C ASN A 167 37.70 0.82 19.70
N CYS A 168 38.74 0.58 18.90
CA CYS A 168 39.15 -0.76 18.55
C CYS A 168 39.81 -1.45 19.74
N VAL A 169 39.32 -2.64 20.11
CA VAL A 169 39.86 -3.41 21.24
C VAL A 169 41.28 -3.96 21.03
N VAL A 170 41.83 -3.87 19.82
CA VAL A 170 43.17 -4.39 19.47
C VAL A 170 44.21 -3.28 19.31
N CYS A 171 43.83 -2.15 18.71
CA CYS A 171 44.78 -1.07 18.41
C CYS A 171 44.39 0.30 18.98
N GLY A 172 43.28 0.40 19.72
CA GLY A 172 42.80 1.64 20.32
C GLY A 172 42.18 2.65 19.34
N SER A 173 42.42 2.52 18.03
CA SER A 173 41.92 3.48 17.04
C SER A 173 40.40 3.61 17.04
N THR A 174 39.93 4.86 16.89
CA THR A 174 38.50 5.19 16.80
C THR A 174 37.98 4.97 15.38
N PHE A 175 36.83 4.31 15.22
CA PHE A 175 36.24 4.01 13.91
C PHE A 175 34.71 4.09 13.95
N TYR A 176 34.10 4.49 12.83
CA TYR A 176 32.64 4.63 12.72
C TYR A 176 31.95 3.30 12.36
N ARG A 177 30.80 3.02 12.96
CA ARG A 177 29.89 1.94 12.56
C ARG A 177 28.44 2.40 12.53
N LYS A 178 27.69 1.94 11.52
CA LYS A 178 26.23 2.11 11.43
C LYS A 178 25.56 1.52 12.68
N LYS A 179 24.44 2.12 13.12
CA LYS A 179 23.67 1.73 14.32
C LYS A 179 23.50 0.22 14.48
N SER A 180 23.09 -0.48 13.41
CA SER A 180 22.87 -1.93 13.40
C SER A 180 24.12 -2.78 13.66
N HIS A 181 25.32 -2.21 13.50
CA HIS A 181 26.60 -2.90 13.65
C HIS A 181 27.35 -2.46 14.91
N VAL A 182 26.87 -1.44 15.63
CA VAL A 182 27.57 -0.89 16.81
C VAL A 182 27.79 -1.96 17.88
N GLN A 183 26.76 -2.74 18.22
CA GLN A 183 26.86 -3.79 19.25
C GLN A 183 27.77 -4.96 18.85
N LYS A 184 27.91 -5.24 17.55
CA LYS A 184 28.68 -6.39 17.04
C LYS A 184 30.14 -6.05 16.77
N ALA A 185 30.43 -4.79 16.46
CA ALA A 185 31.74 -4.39 15.98
C ALA A 185 32.69 -4.11 17.16
N LYS A 186 33.76 -4.91 17.27
CA LYS A 186 34.80 -4.72 18.28
C LYS A 186 36.10 -4.13 17.72
N CYS A 187 36.26 -4.16 16.40
CA CYS A 187 37.53 -3.86 15.73
C CYS A 187 37.35 -2.94 14.51
N CYS A 188 38.36 -2.11 14.27
CA CYS A 188 38.35 -1.12 13.19
C CYS A 188 38.52 -1.75 11.79
N SER A 189 39.25 -2.86 11.68
CA SER A 189 39.63 -3.48 10.40
C SER A 189 39.63 -5.01 10.46
N VAL A 190 39.62 -5.66 9.29
CA VAL A 190 39.73 -7.12 9.15
C VAL A 190 41.00 -7.65 9.82
N LYS A 191 42.12 -6.92 9.72
CA LYS A 191 43.38 -7.25 10.40
C LYS A 191 43.22 -7.31 11.92
N CYS A 192 42.56 -6.31 12.51
CA CYS A 192 42.28 -6.29 13.95
C CYS A 192 41.29 -7.39 14.36
N VAL A 193 40.28 -7.69 13.54
CA VAL A 193 39.37 -8.82 13.79
C VAL A 193 40.13 -10.15 13.83
N GLY A 194 41.10 -10.36 12.93
CA GLY A 194 41.96 -11.55 12.93
C GLY A 194 42.79 -11.67 14.20
N LYS A 195 43.44 -10.58 14.62
CA LYS A 195 44.21 -10.53 15.88
C LYS A 195 43.31 -10.81 17.10
N TYR A 196 42.16 -10.15 17.19
CA TYR A 196 41.18 -10.36 18.26
C TYR A 196 40.72 -11.82 18.34
N THR A 197 40.41 -12.44 17.20
CA THR A 197 40.00 -13.85 17.15
C THR A 197 41.11 -14.78 17.64
N ASN A 198 42.36 -14.51 17.28
CA ASN A 198 43.51 -15.29 17.74
C ASN A 198 43.73 -15.15 19.26
N MET A 199 43.74 -13.92 19.78
CA MET A 199 43.85 -13.64 21.22
C MET A 199 42.73 -14.33 22.02
N LYS A 200 41.50 -14.31 21.50
CA LYS A 200 40.36 -15.00 22.14
C LYS A 200 40.55 -16.52 22.16
N ARG A 201 41.09 -17.13 21.10
CA ARG A 201 41.37 -18.57 21.04
C ARG A 201 42.46 -19.01 22.02
N LYS A 202 43.47 -18.17 22.24
CA LYS A 202 44.57 -18.42 23.17
C LYS A 202 44.23 -18.14 24.64
N GLY A 203 43.04 -17.60 24.93
CA GLY A 203 42.65 -17.23 26.30
C GLY A 203 43.30 -15.94 26.82
N GLU A 204 43.96 -15.16 25.95
CA GLU A 204 44.74 -13.97 26.31
C GLU A 204 43.88 -12.70 26.47
N PHE A 205 42.56 -12.79 26.24
CA PHE A 205 41.66 -11.64 26.23
C PHE A 205 40.75 -11.64 27.47
N LYS A 206 41.20 -11.02 28.56
CA LYS A 206 40.33 -10.69 29.71
C LYS A 206 39.58 -9.40 29.39
N ILE A 207 38.25 -9.49 29.24
CA ILE A 207 37.41 -8.29 29.17
C ILE A 207 37.42 -7.72 30.59
N ALA A 208 37.95 -6.51 30.78
CA ALA A 208 37.70 -5.76 32.00
C ALA A 208 36.20 -5.45 32.03
N GLU A 209 35.53 -5.89 33.09
CA GLU A 209 34.13 -5.55 33.39
C GLU A 209 33.94 -4.03 33.56
#